data_AF-A0A7X3XRI7-F1
#
_entry.id   AF-A0A7X3XRI7-F1
#
_cell.length_a   1.000
_cell.length_b   1.000
_cell.length_c   1.000
_cell.angle_alpha   90.00
_cell.angle_beta   90.00
_cell.angle_gamma   90.00
#
_symmetry.space_group_name_H-M   'P 1'
#
loop_
_entity.id
_entity.type
_entity.pdbx_description
1 polymer ?
#
loop_
_entity_poly.entity_id
_entity_poly.type
_entity_poly.pdbx_seq_one_letter_code
_entity_poly.pdbx_strand_id
1 'polypeptide(L)'
;MNGIPLATQGYIQIIDLSDPEAPEMVARYEVPEYGTHNIWVEDDILYQAYYEGGVRMVDVSGELMGNLYTQGREIAVFKAYDPIGYVPNSPMAWSAMPFKGRIFFSDTNSGLWSARLVPRSRPVS
;
A
#
# COMPACT_ATOMS: atom_id res chain seq x y z
N MET A 1 -26.81 2.75 -0.28
CA MET A 1 -25.77 2.28 0.67
C MET A 1 -26.25 0.97 1.25
N ASN A 2 -25.66 -0.17 0.87
CA ASN A 2 -26.11 -1.54 1.25
C ASN A 2 -24.95 -2.55 1.39
N GLY A 3 -23.69 -2.12 1.38
CA GLY A 3 -22.56 -3.05 1.54
C GLY A 3 -22.14 -3.20 3.01
N ILE A 4 -21.42 -4.29 3.30
CA ILE A 4 -20.78 -4.55 4.59
C ILE A 4 -19.26 -4.36 4.47
N PRO A 5 -18.57 -3.92 5.52
CA PRO A 5 -17.11 -3.93 5.54
C PRO A 5 -16.57 -5.35 5.27
N LEU A 6 -15.49 -5.43 4.50
CA LEU A 6 -14.78 -6.69 4.25
C LEU A 6 -13.49 -6.70 5.07
N ALA A 7 -13.11 -7.89 5.50
CA ALA A 7 -11.81 -8.15 6.11
C ALA A 7 -11.02 -9.07 5.17
N THR A 8 -9.84 -8.61 4.76
CA THR A 8 -8.95 -9.33 3.87
C THR A 8 -7.65 -9.64 4.60
N GLN A 9 -6.93 -10.66 4.13
CA GLN A 9 -5.63 -11.04 4.66
C GLN A 9 -4.72 -11.44 3.50
N GLY A 10 -3.44 -11.11 3.62
CA GLY A 10 -2.45 -11.44 2.61
C GLY A 10 -1.25 -10.49 2.69
N TYR A 11 -0.22 -10.78 1.92
CA TYR A 11 1.00 -10.00 1.94
C TYR A 11 1.70 -10.00 0.58
N ILE A 12 2.59 -9.02 0.40
CA ILE A 12 3.45 -8.95 -0.78
C ILE A 12 4.69 -9.80 -0.54
N GLN A 13 5.03 -10.61 -1.54
CA GLN A 13 6.28 -11.36 -1.62
C GLN A 13 7.24 -10.64 -2.56
N ILE A 14 8.50 -10.56 -2.16
CA ILE A 14 9.60 -10.02 -2.96
C ILE A 14 10.51 -11.21 -3.25
N ILE A 15 10.61 -11.57 -4.51
CA ILE A 15 11.32 -12.74 -4.99
C ILE A 15 12.47 -12.24 -5.87
N ASP A 16 13.69 -12.63 -5.53
CA ASP A 16 14.85 -12.49 -6.39
C ASP A 16 14.80 -13.56 -7.48
N LEU A 17 14.86 -13.09 -8.72
CA LEU A 17 14.84 -13.90 -9.94
C LEU A 17 16.14 -13.76 -10.75
N SER A 18 17.24 -13.37 -10.08
CA SER A 18 18.57 -13.29 -10.70
C SER A 18 19.03 -14.64 -11.26
N ASP A 19 18.66 -15.74 -10.59
CA ASP A 19 18.64 -17.09 -11.17
C ASP A 19 17.19 -17.58 -11.33
N PRO A 20 16.62 -17.57 -12.55
CA PRO A 20 15.26 -18.02 -12.80
C PRO A 20 15.00 -19.50 -12.47
N GLU A 21 16.04 -20.35 -12.43
CA GLU A 21 15.93 -21.77 -12.07
C GLU A 21 15.94 -21.98 -10.55
N ALA A 22 16.36 -20.96 -9.79
CA ALA A 22 16.45 -20.98 -8.34
C ALA A 22 15.91 -19.67 -7.71
N PRO A 23 14.60 -19.39 -7.82
CA PRO A 23 13.99 -18.20 -7.25
C PRO A 23 14.10 -18.17 -5.72
N GLU A 24 14.48 -17.03 -5.16
CA GLU A 24 14.62 -16.85 -3.71
C GLU A 24 13.65 -15.79 -3.19
N MET A 25 12.85 -16.13 -2.17
CA MET A 25 12.04 -15.11 -1.48
C MET A 25 12.92 -14.31 -0.52
N VAL A 26 13.34 -13.12 -0.93
CA VAL A 26 14.25 -12.27 -0.15
C VAL A 26 13.52 -11.46 0.91
N ALA A 27 12.29 -11.00 0.64
CA ALA A 27 11.54 -10.21 1.59
C ALA A 27 10.02 -10.36 1.42
N ARG A 28 9.29 -9.82 2.39
CA ARG A 28 7.85 -9.63 2.33
C ARG A 28 7.44 -8.31 2.95
N TYR A 29 6.30 -7.79 2.55
CA TYR A 29 5.63 -6.73 3.28
C TYR A 29 4.28 -7.26 3.73
N GLU A 30 4.17 -7.52 5.03
CA GLU A 30 3.03 -8.18 5.66
C GLU A 30 2.52 -7.31 6.81
N VAL A 31 1.34 -6.71 6.59
CA VAL A 31 0.56 -6.04 7.63
C VAL A 31 -0.49 -7.05 8.11
N PRO A 32 -0.41 -7.56 9.35
CA PRO A 32 -1.17 -8.74 9.79
C PRO A 32 -2.69 -8.64 9.63
N GLU A 33 -3.25 -7.43 9.69
CA GLU A 33 -4.68 -7.19 9.73
C GLU A 33 -5.35 -7.01 8.37
N TYR A 34 -4.58 -6.94 7.27
CA TYR A 34 -5.08 -6.51 5.96
C TYR A 34 -4.56 -7.36 4.81
N GLY A 35 -5.31 -7.38 3.71
CA GLY A 35 -4.92 -7.98 2.44
C GLY A 35 -4.41 -6.96 1.42
N THR A 36 -3.81 -7.47 0.36
CA THR A 36 -3.16 -6.69 -0.70
C THR A 36 -3.81 -6.92 -2.05
N HIS A 37 -3.67 -5.98 -2.98
CA HIS A 37 -4.25 -6.10 -4.34
C HIS A 37 -3.29 -5.68 -5.47
N ASN A 38 -3.20 -4.39 -5.81
CA ASN A 38 -2.34 -3.92 -6.91
C ASN A 38 -1.17 -3.07 -6.41
N ILE A 39 -0.06 -3.19 -7.14
CA ILE A 39 1.25 -2.70 -6.72
C ILE A 39 1.84 -1.82 -7.82
N TRP A 40 2.66 -0.85 -7.44
CA TRP A 40 3.56 -0.13 -8.33
C TRP A 40 4.86 0.19 -7.59
N VAL A 41 6.00 0.17 -8.28
CA VAL A 41 7.29 0.57 -7.70
C VAL A 41 7.89 1.67 -8.57
N GLU A 42 8.26 2.78 -7.96
CA GLU A 42 8.92 3.92 -8.61
C GLU A 42 9.83 4.62 -7.60
N ASP A 43 11.07 4.93 -8.01
CA ASP A 43 12.08 5.62 -7.20
C ASP A 43 12.25 5.03 -5.78
N ASP A 44 12.46 3.70 -5.70
CA ASP A 44 12.60 2.92 -4.47
C ASP A 44 11.39 2.96 -3.51
N ILE A 45 10.22 3.40 -3.99
CA ILE A 45 8.98 3.38 -3.22
C ILE A 45 8.02 2.36 -3.82
N LEU A 46 7.59 1.41 -3.00
CA LEU A 46 6.45 0.54 -3.27
C LEU A 46 5.17 1.27 -2.91
N TYR A 47 4.33 1.54 -3.90
CA TYR A 47 2.97 2.05 -3.79
C TYR A 47 2.01 0.86 -3.86
N GLN A 48 1.34 0.59 -2.75
CA GLN A 48 0.56 -0.63 -2.60
C GLN A 48 -0.89 -0.32 -2.23
N ALA A 49 -1.83 -0.82 -3.03
CA ALA A 49 -3.23 -0.91 -2.63
C ALA A 49 -3.42 -2.10 -1.69
N TYR A 50 -3.87 -1.82 -0.47
CA TYR A 50 -3.98 -2.76 0.64
C TYR A 50 -5.42 -2.92 1.13
N TYR A 51 -6.40 -2.92 0.21
CA TYR A 51 -7.84 -3.02 0.51
C TYR A 51 -8.27 -2.09 1.67
N GLU A 52 -8.81 -2.64 2.76
CA GLU A 52 -9.22 -1.90 3.97
C GLU A 52 -8.04 -1.37 4.81
N GLY A 53 -6.84 -1.83 4.49
CA GLY A 53 -5.57 -1.25 4.90
C GLY A 53 -5.21 0.06 4.17
N GLY A 54 -5.94 0.44 3.12
CA GLY A 54 -5.74 1.68 2.35
C GLY A 54 -4.58 1.59 1.36
N VAL A 55 -4.10 2.74 0.87
CA VAL A 55 -2.87 2.80 0.06
C VAL A 55 -1.68 3.04 0.96
N ARG A 56 -0.62 2.26 0.77
CA ARG A 56 0.58 2.25 1.61
C ARG A 56 1.81 2.52 0.75
N MET A 57 2.70 3.36 1.25
CA MET A 57 3.99 3.66 0.62
C MET A 57 5.07 3.04 1.50
N VAL A 58 5.89 2.18 0.91
CA VAL A 58 6.91 1.41 1.61
C VAL A 58 8.26 1.67 0.95
N ASP A 59 9.26 1.97 1.76
CA ASP A 59 10.66 2.07 1.34
C ASP A 59 11.17 0.68 0.96
N VAL A 60 11.50 0.51 -0.32
CA VAL A 60 12.10 -0.72 -0.88
C VAL A 60 13.51 -0.46 -1.41
N SER A 61 14.18 0.58 -0.90
CA SER A 61 15.59 0.86 -1.20
C SER A 61 16.54 -0.12 -0.49
N GLY A 62 17.73 -0.27 -1.07
CA GLY A 62 18.82 -1.05 -0.50
C GLY A 62 18.53 -2.55 -0.41
N GLU A 63 19.14 -3.20 0.59
CA GLU A 63 18.96 -4.63 0.81
C GLU A 63 17.58 -4.92 1.43
N LEU A 64 16.87 -5.88 0.83
CA LEU A 64 15.54 -6.32 1.26
C LEU A 64 15.68 -7.69 1.94
N MET A 65 15.25 -7.77 3.20
CA MET A 65 15.28 -9.02 3.97
C MET A 65 14.06 -9.12 4.88
N GLY A 66 13.53 -10.31 5.11
CA GLY A 66 12.49 -10.55 6.13
C GLY A 66 11.19 -9.76 5.91
N ASN A 67 10.51 -9.33 6.99
CA ASN A 67 9.28 -8.53 6.89
C ASN A 67 9.59 -7.02 6.95
N LEU A 68 9.35 -6.31 5.84
CA LEU A 68 9.57 -4.86 5.70
C LEU A 68 8.66 -4.05 6.64
N TYR A 69 7.48 -4.57 7.00
CA TYR A 69 6.58 -3.92 7.96
C TYR A 69 7.21 -3.84 9.35
N THR A 70 7.76 -4.94 9.86
CA THR A 70 8.41 -4.98 11.18
C THR A 70 9.74 -4.22 11.23
N GLN A 71 10.32 -3.90 10.07
CA GLN A 71 11.49 -3.02 9.97
C GLN A 71 11.15 -1.52 10.03
N GLY A 72 9.87 -1.16 10.03
CA GLY A 72 9.45 0.25 10.02
C GLY A 72 9.67 0.96 8.69
N ARG A 73 9.72 0.21 7.57
CA ARG A 73 9.92 0.77 6.22
C ARG A 73 8.66 1.41 5.63
N GLU A 74 7.51 1.37 6.31
CA GLU A 74 6.33 2.11 5.88
C GLU A 74 6.58 3.63 6.01
N ILE A 75 6.57 4.32 4.87
CA ILE A 75 6.77 5.76 4.78
C ILE A 75 5.49 6.48 5.24
N ALA A 76 4.34 6.05 4.68
CA ALA A 76 3.03 6.62 4.94
C ALA A 76 1.90 5.66 4.54
N VAL A 77 0.71 5.90 5.10
CA VAL A 77 -0.54 5.22 4.75
C VAL A 77 -1.65 6.26 4.56
N PHE A 78 -2.50 6.04 3.56
CA PHE A 78 -3.72 6.80 3.36
C PHE A 78 -4.93 5.87 3.25
N LYS A 79 -5.96 6.14 4.06
CA LYS A 79 -7.22 5.39 4.07
C LYS A 79 -8.35 6.30 3.61
N ALA A 80 -9.03 5.91 2.53
CA ALA A 80 -10.13 6.66 1.92
C ALA A 80 -11.43 6.52 2.73
N TYR A 81 -11.48 7.19 3.89
CA TYR A 81 -12.69 7.26 4.71
C TYR A 81 -13.67 8.28 4.10
N ASP A 82 -14.66 7.78 3.35
CA ASP A 82 -15.74 8.58 2.79
C ASP A 82 -17.09 8.30 3.49
N PRO A 83 -17.73 9.29 4.13
CA PRO A 83 -19.00 9.09 4.81
C PRO A 83 -20.19 8.81 3.88
N ILE A 84 -20.07 9.11 2.57
CA ILE A 84 -21.14 8.89 1.58
C ILE A 84 -20.81 7.80 0.55
N GLY A 85 -19.71 7.07 0.74
CA GLY A 85 -19.34 5.92 -0.09
C GLY A 85 -20.36 4.77 -0.06
N TYR A 86 -20.22 3.80 -0.97
CA TYR A 86 -21.10 2.63 -1.08
C TYR A 86 -21.22 1.88 0.27
N VAL A 87 -20.08 1.72 0.96
CA VAL A 87 -19.97 1.37 2.38
C VAL A 87 -19.33 2.56 3.10
N PRO A 88 -20.08 3.33 3.91
CA PRO A 88 -19.56 4.52 4.60
C PRO A 88 -18.34 4.21 5.45
N ASN A 89 -17.30 5.05 5.31
CA ASN A 89 -16.05 4.98 6.08
C ASN A 89 -15.39 3.58 6.08
N SER A 90 -15.54 2.82 5.00
CA SER A 90 -14.91 1.52 4.83
C SER A 90 -13.97 1.58 3.62
N PRO A 91 -12.68 1.93 3.80
CA PRO A 91 -11.69 1.89 2.74
C PRO A 91 -11.65 0.51 2.08
N MET A 92 -11.42 0.49 0.78
CA MET A 92 -11.28 -0.70 -0.04
C MET A 92 -10.43 -0.36 -1.28
N ALA A 93 -9.17 0.03 -1.02
CA ALA A 93 -8.23 0.44 -2.06
C ALA A 93 -7.93 -0.74 -3.01
N TRP A 94 -8.13 -0.51 -4.30
CA TRP A 94 -8.00 -1.53 -5.34
C TRP A 94 -6.75 -1.35 -6.18
N SER A 95 -6.44 -0.12 -6.59
CA SER A 95 -5.26 0.23 -7.40
C SER A 95 -4.41 1.30 -6.72
N ALA A 96 -3.14 1.42 -7.09
CA ALA A 96 -2.29 2.55 -6.71
C ALA A 96 -1.29 2.81 -7.84
N MET A 97 -1.20 4.07 -8.30
CA MET A 97 -0.33 4.47 -9.39
C MET A 97 0.27 5.85 -9.11
N PRO A 98 1.60 5.96 -8.93
CA PRO A 98 2.25 7.25 -8.97
C PRO A 98 2.18 7.84 -10.38
N PHE A 99 1.88 9.13 -10.47
CA PHE A 99 1.88 9.88 -11.73
C PHE A 99 2.04 11.38 -11.46
N LYS A 100 3.07 12.00 -12.06
CA LYS A 100 3.33 13.45 -11.98
C LYS A 100 3.33 14.00 -10.54
N GLY A 101 4.04 13.33 -9.63
CA GLY A 101 4.18 13.75 -8.22
C GLY A 101 2.89 13.62 -7.40
N ARG A 102 1.99 12.74 -7.83
CA ARG A 102 0.75 12.36 -7.15
C ARG A 102 0.63 10.85 -7.14
N ILE A 103 -0.21 10.35 -6.25
CA ILE A 103 -0.61 8.95 -6.18
C ILE A 103 -2.10 8.92 -6.51
N PHE A 104 -2.45 8.35 -7.66
CA PHE A 104 -3.83 8.08 -8.03
C PHE A 104 -4.19 6.67 -7.59
N PHE A 105 -5.37 6.50 -7.01
CA PHE A 105 -5.83 5.19 -6.58
C PHE A 105 -7.35 5.12 -6.63
N SER A 106 -7.85 3.96 -7.04
CA SER A 106 -9.27 3.65 -6.97
C SER A 106 -9.60 2.93 -5.68
N ASP A 107 -10.73 3.28 -5.10
CA ASP A 107 -11.35 2.64 -3.95
C ASP A 107 -12.74 2.15 -4.36
N THR A 108 -13.07 0.88 -4.12
CA THR A 108 -14.33 0.32 -4.63
C THR A 108 -15.56 0.91 -3.95
N ASN A 109 -15.40 1.53 -2.78
CA ASN A 109 -16.50 2.13 -2.03
C ASN A 109 -16.63 3.64 -2.27
N SER A 110 -15.52 4.34 -2.53
CA SER A 110 -15.49 5.80 -2.58
C SER A 110 -14.98 6.41 -3.90
N GLY A 111 -14.61 5.58 -4.88
CA GLY A 111 -14.25 6.03 -6.22
C GLY A 111 -12.76 6.38 -6.37
N LEU A 112 -12.44 7.38 -7.20
CA LEU A 112 -11.06 7.75 -7.53
C LEU A 112 -10.54 8.84 -6.60
N TRP A 113 -9.34 8.62 -6.06
CA TRP A 113 -8.63 9.57 -5.20
C TRP A 113 -7.31 10.00 -5.81
N SER A 114 -6.84 11.18 -5.40
CA SER A 114 -5.49 11.66 -5.68
C SER A 114 -4.86 12.18 -4.38
N ALA A 115 -3.75 11.57 -3.98
CA ALA A 115 -2.94 12.00 -2.84
C ALA A 115 -1.57 12.52 -3.31
N ARG A 116 -0.87 13.22 -2.42
CA ARG A 116 0.53 13.61 -2.60
C ARG A 116 1.31 13.19 -1.36
N LEU A 117 2.40 12.48 -1.55
CA LEU A 117 3.36 12.22 -0.49
C LEU A 117 4.12 13.52 -0.20
N VAL A 118 4.08 13.98 1.05
CA VAL A 118 4.78 15.18 1.50
C VAL A 118 5.89 14.80 2.47
N PRO A 119 7.05 15.49 2.45
CA PRO A 119 8.09 15.27 3.44
C PRO A 119 7.53 15.45 4.86
N ARG A 120 7.97 14.62 5.81
CA ARG A 120 7.63 14.82 7.23
C ARG A 120 8.22 16.16 7.68
N SER A 121 7.37 17.15 7.93
CA SER A 121 7.77 18.34 8.67
C SER A 121 7.97 17.94 10.14
N ARG A 122 9.21 17.97 10.65
CA ARG A 122 9.40 17.96 12.11
C ARG A 122 8.71 19.22 12.66
N PRO A 123 7.87 19.11 13.70
CA PRO A 123 7.48 20.29 14.46
C PRO A 123 8.77 20.98 14.90
N VAL A 124 8.91 22.26 14.60
CA VAL A 124 9.93 23.09 15.25
C VAL A 124 9.55 23.11 16.73
N SER A 125 10.38 22.49 17.56
CA SER A 125 10.27 22.56 19.02
C SER A 125 10.56 23.96 19.52
#